data_AF-A0AAV7BP52-F1
#
_entry.id   AF-A0AAV7BP52-F1
#
_cell.length_a   1.000
_cell.length_b   1.000
_cell.length_c   1.000
_cell.angle_alpha   90.00
_cell.angle_beta   90.00
_cell.angle_gamma   90.00
#
_symmetry.space_group_name_H-M   'P 1'
#
loop_
_entity.id
_entity.type
_entity.pdbx_description
1 polymer ?
#
loop_
_entity_poly.entity_id
_entity_poly.type
_entity_poly.pdbx_seq_one_letter_code
_entity_poly.pdbx_strand_id
1 'polypeptide(L)'
;MCNTAYSAGVIQDYSRFSGAVGSILAHEMGHNLGMGHDNINCSCTEAVCIMTPVASAKFPDHFSNCSQGQLRTFMLKNHPKCLLNKPNNKNVVAPAVCGNNFTELGEECDCGTVQECKNPCCNAATCKLKVEAKCAEGACCQQCQIEKAGTVCQASSREDCVLPAKCDGQSSVCPSNRLKDDGTPCNDGQGYCYNGQCPSLKNQCINLWGADAVVGKEICYNMNTKGTNYGHCTKSNNTYVPCNPVDMMCGVLFCSAGEKIPTVGSGVASFMGCKAALDPTVMVKNGTKCGNKMVCNNGKCLSTSKVFQTPN
;
A
#
# COMPACT_ATOMS: atom_id res chain seq x y z
N MET A 1 -1.55 -11.01 1.07
CA MET A 1 -0.98 -10.18 -0.02
C MET A 1 -0.18 -9.00 0.53
N CYS A 2 0.88 -8.56 -0.16
CA CYS A 2 1.78 -7.42 0.16
C CYS A 2 2.59 -7.49 1.48
N ASN A 3 2.31 -8.45 2.36
CA ASN A 3 3.08 -8.68 3.57
C ASN A 3 4.41 -9.36 3.24
N THR A 4 5.52 -8.87 3.79
CA THR A 4 6.88 -9.37 3.51
C THR A 4 7.12 -10.82 3.95
N ALA A 5 6.36 -11.32 4.91
CA ALA A 5 6.44 -12.70 5.40
C ALA A 5 5.33 -13.61 4.85
N TYR A 6 4.14 -13.06 4.57
CA TYR A 6 2.93 -13.85 4.27
C TYR A 6 2.40 -13.70 2.83
N SER A 7 3.01 -12.88 1.98
CA SER A 7 2.58 -12.76 0.57
C SER A 7 3.16 -13.88 -0.30
N ALA A 8 2.83 -15.12 0.05
CA ALA A 8 3.37 -16.34 -0.56
C ALA A 8 2.29 -17.42 -0.70
N GLY A 9 2.57 -18.45 -1.51
CA GLY A 9 1.74 -19.62 -1.68
C GLY A 9 2.58 -20.78 -2.23
N VAL A 10 2.11 -22.01 -2.04
CA VAL A 10 2.79 -23.22 -2.54
C VAL A 10 1.81 -23.94 -3.47
N ILE A 11 2.25 -24.22 -4.68
CA ILE A 11 1.44 -24.86 -5.70
C ILE A 11 2.20 -26.08 -6.20
N GLN A 12 1.52 -27.23 -6.19
CA GLN A 12 2.06 -28.44 -6.76
C GLN A 12 1.85 -28.42 -8.28
N ASP A 13 2.92 -28.63 -9.05
CA ASP A 13 2.83 -28.94 -10.49
C ASP A 13 2.38 -30.39 -10.69
N TYR A 14 1.09 -30.64 -10.44
CA TYR A 14 0.52 -31.99 -10.35
C TYR A 14 0.01 -32.55 -11.69
N SER A 15 -0.06 -31.72 -12.73
CA SER A 15 -0.72 -32.04 -13.98
C SER A 15 0.00 -31.41 -15.16
N ARG A 16 0.05 -32.11 -16.30
CA ARG A 16 0.59 -31.57 -17.56
C ARG A 16 -0.34 -30.53 -18.22
N PHE A 17 -1.58 -30.41 -17.74
CA PHE A 17 -2.52 -29.42 -18.24
C PHE A 17 -2.30 -28.10 -17.49
N SER A 18 -1.80 -27.08 -18.20
CA SER A 18 -1.51 -25.76 -17.61
C SER A 18 -2.73 -25.11 -16.95
N GLY A 19 -3.93 -25.29 -17.50
CA GLY A 19 -5.18 -24.80 -16.89
C GLY A 19 -5.49 -25.42 -15.52
N ALA A 20 -5.07 -26.66 -15.29
CA ALA A 20 -5.24 -27.36 -14.02
C ALA A 20 -4.36 -26.74 -12.93
N VAL A 21 -3.09 -26.50 -13.24
CA VAL A 21 -2.15 -25.84 -12.33
C VAL A 21 -2.50 -24.35 -12.17
N GLY A 22 -2.94 -23.70 -13.24
CA GLY A 22 -3.38 -22.31 -13.25
C GLY A 22 -4.59 -22.04 -12.36
N SER A 23 -5.55 -22.96 -12.29
CA SER A 23 -6.71 -22.81 -11.39
C SER A 23 -6.32 -22.92 -9.92
N ILE A 24 -5.35 -23.77 -9.56
CA ILE A 24 -4.78 -23.82 -8.20
C ILE A 24 -3.97 -22.57 -7.89
N LEU A 25 -3.15 -22.09 -8.83
CA LEU A 25 -2.44 -20.81 -8.68
C LEU A 25 -3.44 -19.68 -8.38
N ALA A 26 -4.54 -19.60 -9.13
CA ALA A 26 -5.60 -18.62 -8.90
C ALA A 26 -6.29 -18.80 -7.53
N HIS A 27 -6.52 -20.05 -7.09
CA HIS A 27 -7.08 -20.37 -5.78
C HIS A 27 -6.21 -19.84 -4.62
N GLU A 28 -4.91 -20.16 -4.65
CA GLU A 28 -3.97 -19.72 -3.61
C GLU A 28 -3.73 -18.20 -3.63
N MET A 29 -3.74 -17.59 -4.82
CA MET A 29 -3.74 -16.13 -4.94
C MET A 29 -5.03 -15.51 -4.40
N GLY A 30 -6.18 -16.17 -4.58
CA GLY A 30 -7.47 -15.79 -4.00
C GLY A 30 -7.42 -15.75 -2.47
N HIS A 31 -6.86 -16.79 -1.83
CA HIS A 31 -6.60 -16.79 -0.39
C HIS A 31 -5.69 -15.64 0.05
N ASN A 32 -4.61 -15.39 -0.69
CA ASN A 32 -3.74 -14.25 -0.43
C ASN A 32 -4.47 -12.89 -0.50
N LEU A 33 -5.52 -12.81 -1.33
CA LEU A 33 -6.41 -11.66 -1.51
C LEU A 33 -7.66 -11.70 -0.61
N GLY A 34 -7.65 -12.54 0.43
CA GLY A 34 -8.68 -12.56 1.46
C GLY A 34 -9.96 -13.31 1.11
N MET A 35 -9.95 -14.13 0.05
CA MET A 35 -11.07 -15.00 -0.29
C MET A 35 -11.02 -16.29 0.55
N GLY A 36 -12.18 -16.73 1.04
CA GLY A 36 -12.36 -18.03 1.67
C GLY A 36 -12.93 -19.05 0.69
N HIS A 37 -13.05 -20.31 1.12
CA HIS A 37 -13.71 -21.33 0.29
C HIS A 37 -15.20 -21.04 0.09
N ASP A 38 -15.69 -21.45 -1.07
CA ASP A 38 -17.09 -21.39 -1.42
C ASP A 38 -17.94 -22.35 -0.57
N ASN A 39 -19.14 -21.92 -0.21
CA ASN A 39 -20.15 -22.73 0.49
C ASN A 39 -21.41 -22.86 -0.38
N ILE A 40 -22.44 -23.52 0.15
CA ILE A 40 -23.69 -23.81 -0.59
C ILE A 40 -24.44 -22.57 -1.09
N ASN A 41 -24.18 -21.38 -0.53
CA ASN A 41 -24.80 -20.12 -0.95
C ASN A 41 -23.98 -19.38 -2.01
N CYS A 42 -22.84 -19.94 -2.43
CA CYS A 42 -21.94 -19.34 -3.41
C CYS A 42 -22.19 -19.95 -4.80
N SER A 43 -22.15 -19.11 -5.83
CA SER A 43 -22.37 -19.53 -7.22
C SER A 43 -21.50 -18.76 -8.20
N CYS A 44 -21.18 -19.40 -9.32
CA CYS A 44 -20.56 -18.83 -10.51
C CYS A 44 -21.27 -19.36 -11.77
N THR A 45 -20.84 -18.92 -12.95
CA THR A 45 -21.42 -19.33 -14.25
C THR A 45 -21.30 -20.84 -14.48
N GLU A 46 -20.26 -21.45 -13.93
CA GLU A 46 -19.95 -22.88 -14.03
C GLU A 46 -20.35 -23.63 -12.76
N ALA A 47 -20.39 -24.97 -12.84
CA ALA A 47 -20.72 -25.83 -11.70
C ALA A 47 -19.65 -25.83 -10.59
N VAL A 48 -18.41 -25.46 -10.92
CA VAL A 48 -17.28 -25.40 -10.00
C VAL A 48 -16.60 -24.05 -10.17
N CYS A 49 -16.37 -23.35 -9.06
CA CYS A 49 -15.71 -22.05 -9.03
C CYS A 49 -14.27 -22.18 -8.53
N ILE A 50 -13.43 -21.17 -8.76
CA ILE A 50 -12.02 -21.20 -8.36
C ILE A 50 -11.85 -21.48 -6.87
N MET A 51 -12.67 -20.90 -6.00
CA MET A 51 -12.57 -21.07 -4.54
C MET A 51 -13.33 -22.29 -3.99
N THR A 52 -13.72 -23.23 -4.84
CA THR A 52 -14.27 -24.51 -4.39
C THR A 52 -13.23 -25.26 -3.54
N PRO A 53 -13.59 -25.82 -2.37
CA PRO A 53 -12.62 -26.44 -1.45
C PRO A 53 -12.00 -27.76 -1.96
N VAL A 54 -12.52 -28.31 -3.06
CA VAL A 54 -12.10 -29.61 -3.60
C VAL A 54 -11.74 -29.45 -5.07
N ALA A 55 -10.59 -30.02 -5.45
CA ALA A 55 -10.15 -30.08 -6.84
C ALA A 55 -11.17 -30.86 -7.69
N SER A 56 -11.52 -30.30 -8.84
CA SER A 56 -12.47 -30.89 -9.79
C SER A 56 -11.75 -31.42 -11.03
N ALA A 57 -12.39 -32.37 -11.73
CA ALA A 57 -11.95 -32.81 -13.05
C ALA A 57 -12.08 -31.71 -14.12
N LYS A 58 -12.97 -30.73 -13.91
CA LYS A 58 -13.02 -29.49 -14.69
C LYS A 58 -12.15 -28.43 -14.04
N PHE A 59 -11.38 -27.69 -14.84
CA PHE A 59 -10.54 -26.61 -14.36
C PHE A 59 -11.36 -25.31 -14.29
N PRO A 60 -11.68 -24.80 -13.09
CA PRO A 60 -12.48 -23.60 -12.97
C PRO A 60 -11.67 -22.37 -13.37
N ASP A 61 -12.33 -21.43 -14.04
CA ASP A 61 -11.79 -20.17 -14.52
C ASP A 61 -12.61 -18.95 -14.04
N HIS A 62 -13.69 -19.18 -13.29
CA HIS A 62 -14.56 -18.14 -12.74
C HIS A 62 -14.54 -18.13 -11.20
N PHE A 63 -14.49 -16.93 -10.64
CA PHE A 63 -14.73 -16.69 -9.21
C PHE A 63 -16.23 -16.65 -8.90
N SER A 64 -16.62 -17.14 -7.72
CA SER A 64 -18.00 -17.05 -7.24
C SER A 64 -18.41 -15.62 -6.86
N ASN A 65 -19.72 -15.40 -6.73
CA ASN A 65 -20.28 -14.18 -6.14
C ASN A 65 -19.73 -13.89 -4.72
N CYS A 66 -19.53 -14.93 -3.90
CA CYS A 66 -18.93 -14.82 -2.58
C CYS A 66 -17.48 -14.33 -2.65
N SER A 67 -16.67 -14.93 -3.52
CA SER A 67 -15.27 -14.56 -3.74
C SER A 67 -15.13 -13.09 -4.14
N GLN A 68 -15.98 -12.61 -5.04
CA GLN A 68 -16.02 -11.20 -5.45
C GLN A 68 -16.35 -10.25 -4.28
N GLY A 69 -17.34 -10.62 -3.46
CA GLY A 69 -17.71 -9.85 -2.26
C GLY A 69 -16.59 -9.81 -1.20
N GLN A 70 -15.90 -10.94 -1.01
CA GLN A 70 -14.77 -11.04 -0.09
C GLN A 70 -13.56 -10.24 -0.56
N LEU A 71 -13.22 -10.32 -1.85
CA LEU A 71 -12.16 -9.49 -2.45
C LEU A 71 -12.45 -8.01 -2.27
N ARG A 72 -13.68 -7.57 -2.54
CA ARG A 72 -14.10 -6.18 -2.34
C ARG A 72 -13.89 -5.75 -0.89
N THR A 73 -14.33 -6.58 0.07
CA THR A 73 -14.13 -6.34 1.50
C THR A 73 -12.64 -6.25 1.86
N PHE A 74 -11.82 -7.16 1.34
CA PHE A 74 -10.38 -7.18 1.56
C PHE A 74 -9.70 -5.90 1.06
N MET A 75 -10.01 -5.47 -0.17
CA MET A 75 -9.44 -4.27 -0.79
C MET A 75 -9.82 -3.00 -0.02
N LEU A 76 -11.09 -2.90 0.42
CA LEU A 76 -11.59 -1.75 1.18
C LEU A 76 -11.09 -1.72 2.63
N LYS A 77 -10.85 -2.87 3.26
CA LYS A 77 -10.41 -2.92 4.66
C LYS A 77 -8.90 -2.77 4.79
N ASN A 78 -8.13 -3.43 3.92
CA ASN A 78 -6.68 -3.55 4.08
C ASN A 78 -5.88 -2.57 3.20
N HIS A 79 -6.49 -2.04 2.14
CA HIS A 79 -5.85 -1.10 1.20
C HIS A 79 -4.41 -1.51 0.82
N PRO A 80 -4.22 -2.69 0.21
CA PRO A 80 -2.89 -3.23 -0.08
C PRO A 80 -2.13 -2.36 -1.08
N LYS A 81 -1.33 -1.41 -0.57
CA LYS A 81 -0.68 -0.37 -1.36
C LYS A 81 0.24 -0.90 -2.46
N CYS A 82 0.82 -2.10 -2.28
CA CYS A 82 1.73 -2.71 -3.27
C CYS A 82 1.04 -3.16 -4.58
N LEU A 83 -0.30 -3.21 -4.61
CA LEU A 83 -1.06 -3.56 -5.80
C LEU A 83 -1.50 -2.33 -6.61
N LEU A 84 -1.21 -1.11 -6.13
CA LEU A 84 -1.71 0.12 -6.75
C LEU A 84 -0.81 0.65 -7.87
N ASN A 85 0.43 0.18 -7.97
CA ASN A 85 1.35 0.56 -9.03
C ASN A 85 1.23 -0.38 -10.23
N LYS A 86 1.22 0.19 -11.44
CA LYS A 86 1.42 -0.58 -12.68
C LYS A 86 2.91 -0.98 -12.75
N PRO A 87 3.26 -2.27 -12.98
CA PRO A 87 4.65 -2.66 -13.15
C PRO A 87 5.25 -2.04 -14.40
N ASN A 88 6.56 -1.81 -14.40
CA ASN A 88 7.28 -1.37 -15.60
C ASN A 88 7.32 -2.54 -16.59
N ASN A 89 6.87 -2.32 -17.83
CA ASN A 89 6.83 -3.35 -18.87
C ASN A 89 8.21 -3.96 -19.16
N LYS A 90 9.30 -3.23 -18.94
CA LYS A 90 10.68 -3.74 -19.05
C LYS A 90 11.03 -4.82 -18.03
N ASN A 91 10.27 -4.92 -16.94
CA ASN A 91 10.48 -5.91 -15.88
C ASN A 91 9.66 -7.19 -16.10
N VAL A 92 8.78 -7.22 -17.11
CA VAL A 92 8.00 -8.42 -17.44
C VAL A 92 8.89 -9.36 -18.24
N VAL A 93 9.17 -10.53 -17.66
CA VAL A 93 10.03 -11.56 -18.26
C VAL A 93 9.27 -12.50 -19.20
N ALA A 94 7.93 -12.52 -19.10
CA ALA A 94 7.10 -13.29 -20.00
C ALA A 94 7.11 -12.68 -21.42
N PRO A 95 6.99 -13.50 -22.47
CA PRO A 95 6.78 -12.98 -23.83
C PRO A 95 5.50 -12.14 -23.90
N ALA A 96 5.53 -11.08 -24.72
CA ALA A 96 4.38 -10.21 -24.92
C ALA A 96 3.18 -10.98 -25.49
N VAL A 97 1.98 -10.71 -24.98
CA VAL A 97 0.72 -11.33 -25.41
C VAL A 97 -0.32 -10.25 -25.67
N CYS A 98 -0.49 -9.93 -26.96
CA CYS A 98 -1.49 -8.97 -27.39
C CYS A 98 -2.91 -9.42 -27.02
N GLY A 99 -3.63 -8.56 -26.30
CA GLY A 99 -5.00 -8.75 -25.84
C GLY A 99 -5.12 -9.18 -24.38
N ASN A 100 -4.05 -9.08 -23.58
CA ASN A 100 -4.04 -9.44 -22.16
C ASN A 100 -4.35 -8.26 -21.22
N ASN A 101 -4.70 -7.09 -21.77
CA ASN A 101 -4.96 -5.82 -21.07
C ASN A 101 -3.72 -5.19 -20.39
N PHE A 102 -2.51 -5.57 -20.77
CA PHE A 102 -1.28 -4.98 -20.27
C PHE A 102 -0.30 -4.71 -21.40
N THR A 103 -0.01 -3.44 -21.67
CA THR A 103 0.92 -3.06 -22.76
C THR A 103 2.35 -3.49 -22.45
N GLU A 104 2.83 -4.48 -23.20
CA GLU A 104 4.14 -5.09 -23.06
C GLU A 104 5.18 -4.51 -24.05
N LEU A 105 6.42 -4.97 -23.95
CA LEU A 105 7.47 -4.55 -24.89
C LEU A 105 7.12 -4.97 -26.32
N GLY A 106 7.07 -4.00 -27.24
CA GLY A 106 6.73 -4.19 -28.66
C GLY A 106 5.31 -3.76 -29.02
N GLU A 107 4.44 -3.60 -28.03
CA GLU A 107 3.09 -3.10 -28.17
C GLU A 107 3.04 -1.58 -27.99
N GLU A 108 2.06 -0.93 -28.62
CA GLU A 108 1.81 0.51 -28.43
C GLU A 108 0.56 0.76 -27.58
N CYS A 109 -0.31 -0.24 -27.49
CA CYS A 109 -1.51 -0.26 -26.67
C CYS A 109 -2.02 -1.69 -26.51
N ASP A 110 -2.74 -1.97 -25.43
CA ASP A 110 -3.51 -3.20 -25.26
C ASP A 110 -4.85 -2.86 -24.60
N CYS A 111 -5.96 -3.29 -25.20
CA CYS A 111 -7.31 -3.05 -24.71
C CYS A 111 -8.12 -4.35 -24.57
N GLY A 112 -7.44 -5.48 -24.44
CA GLY A 112 -8.04 -6.80 -24.37
C GLY A 112 -8.30 -7.41 -25.74
N THR A 113 -9.18 -8.42 -25.77
CA THR A 113 -9.56 -9.10 -27.00
C THR A 113 -10.32 -8.18 -27.97
N VAL A 114 -10.42 -8.57 -29.24
CA VAL A 114 -11.17 -7.83 -30.27
C VAL A 114 -12.64 -7.63 -29.87
N GLN A 115 -13.22 -8.61 -29.17
CA GLN A 115 -14.61 -8.59 -28.72
C GLN A 115 -14.83 -7.64 -27.54
N GLU A 116 -13.83 -7.50 -26.66
CA GLU A 116 -13.92 -6.72 -25.42
C GLU A 116 -13.48 -5.26 -25.61
N CYS A 117 -12.56 -5.02 -26.55
CA CYS A 117 -11.94 -3.71 -26.72
C CYS A 117 -12.94 -2.63 -27.14
N LYS A 118 -13.12 -1.65 -26.25
CA LYS A 118 -13.91 -0.43 -26.49
C LYS A 118 -13.06 0.80 -26.78
N ASN A 119 -11.74 0.65 -26.79
CA ASN A 119 -10.83 1.78 -26.96
C ASN A 119 -10.78 2.21 -28.43
N PRO A 120 -11.24 3.44 -28.78
CA PRO A 120 -11.27 3.87 -30.17
C PRO A 120 -9.85 4.07 -30.75
N CYS A 121 -8.83 4.23 -29.91
CA CYS A 121 -7.46 4.57 -30.29
C CYS A 121 -6.58 3.33 -30.56
N CYS A 122 -6.99 2.14 -30.12
CA CYS A 122 -6.18 0.93 -30.18
C CYS A 122 -6.75 -0.09 -31.16
N ASN A 123 -5.88 -0.70 -31.97
CA ASN A 123 -6.24 -1.88 -32.76
C ASN A 123 -5.98 -3.14 -31.93
N ALA A 124 -7.04 -3.72 -31.37
CA ALA A 124 -6.97 -4.90 -30.51
C ALA A 124 -6.38 -6.14 -31.19
N ALA A 125 -6.44 -6.26 -32.51
CA ALA A 125 -5.89 -7.41 -33.23
C ALA A 125 -4.36 -7.34 -33.36
N THR A 126 -3.78 -6.14 -33.28
CA THR A 126 -2.34 -5.93 -33.54
C THR A 126 -1.60 -5.26 -32.38
N CYS A 127 -2.32 -4.78 -31.36
CA CYS A 127 -1.77 -3.99 -30.25
C CYS A 127 -0.98 -2.77 -30.71
N LYS A 128 -1.47 -2.15 -31.79
CA LYS A 128 -0.93 -0.92 -32.39
C LYS A 128 -1.93 0.22 -32.29
N LEU A 129 -1.42 1.44 -32.22
CA LEU A 129 -2.25 2.62 -32.29
C LEU A 129 -2.95 2.69 -33.65
N LYS A 130 -4.20 3.15 -33.66
CA LYS A 130 -4.90 3.47 -34.90
C LYS A 130 -4.29 4.73 -35.53
N VAL A 131 -4.56 4.93 -36.80
CA VAL A 131 -4.13 6.10 -37.57
C VAL A 131 -4.53 7.38 -36.82
N GLU A 132 -3.62 8.36 -36.76
CA GLU A 132 -3.73 9.65 -36.03
C GLU A 132 -3.74 9.59 -34.49
N ALA A 133 -3.84 8.40 -33.88
CA ALA A 133 -3.71 8.27 -32.43
C ALA A 133 -2.25 8.43 -32.00
N LYS A 134 -2.03 9.26 -30.98
CA LYS A 134 -0.72 9.42 -30.31
C LYS A 134 -0.65 8.66 -28.99
N CYS A 135 -1.80 8.24 -28.47
CA CYS A 135 -1.92 7.42 -27.28
C CYS A 135 -3.25 6.64 -27.30
N ALA A 136 -3.34 5.61 -26.49
CA ALA A 136 -4.58 4.89 -26.23
C ALA A 136 -4.88 4.74 -24.74
N GLU A 137 -3.86 4.71 -23.89
CA GLU A 137 -3.99 4.57 -22.43
C GLU A 137 -3.15 5.60 -21.68
N GLY A 138 -3.43 5.71 -20.37
CA GLY A 138 -2.73 6.61 -19.44
C GLY A 138 -3.55 7.85 -19.09
N ALA A 139 -3.32 8.39 -17.89
CA ALA A 139 -4.08 9.54 -17.37
C ALA A 139 -3.76 10.87 -18.07
N CYS A 140 -2.75 10.90 -18.95
CA CYS A 140 -2.45 12.03 -19.85
C CYS A 140 -2.85 11.74 -21.30
N CYS A 141 -3.77 10.81 -21.54
CA CYS A 141 -4.35 10.56 -22.86
C CYS A 141 -5.82 10.99 -22.88
N GLN A 142 -6.18 11.91 -23.76
CA GLN A 142 -7.57 12.29 -23.99
C GLN A 142 -7.86 12.29 -25.49
N GLN A 143 -8.94 11.63 -25.89
CA GLN A 143 -9.35 11.55 -27.30
C GLN A 143 -8.21 11.11 -28.25
N CYS A 144 -7.45 10.10 -27.83
CA CYS A 144 -6.28 9.58 -28.56
C CYS A 144 -5.11 10.57 -28.74
N GLN A 145 -5.12 11.71 -28.05
CA GLN A 145 -4.07 12.71 -28.07
C GLN A 145 -3.43 12.88 -26.69
N ILE A 146 -2.15 13.23 -26.70
CA ILE A 146 -1.41 13.55 -25.49
C ILE A 146 -1.92 14.88 -24.93
N GLU A 147 -2.23 14.86 -23.63
CA GLU A 147 -2.64 16.04 -22.89
C GLU A 147 -1.56 17.12 -22.87
N LYS A 148 -1.98 18.38 -22.79
CA LYS A 148 -1.04 19.52 -22.77
C LYS A 148 -0.21 19.52 -21.49
N ALA A 149 1.00 20.06 -21.59
CA ALA A 149 1.86 20.27 -20.43
C ALA A 149 1.12 21.10 -19.37
N GLY A 150 1.09 20.60 -18.13
CA GLY A 150 0.41 21.25 -17.01
C GLY A 150 -1.01 20.74 -16.70
N THR A 151 -1.64 19.92 -17.56
CA THR A 151 -2.90 19.25 -17.24
C THR A 151 -2.72 18.35 -16.02
N VAL A 152 -3.58 18.48 -15.00
CA VAL A 152 -3.51 17.64 -13.79
C VAL A 152 -4.02 16.23 -14.13
N CYS A 153 -3.16 15.23 -13.99
CA CYS A 153 -3.48 13.83 -14.28
C CYS A 153 -3.61 12.96 -13.04
N GLN A 154 -3.05 13.40 -11.92
CA GLN A 154 -3.26 12.80 -10.61
C GLN A 154 -3.46 13.92 -9.59
N ALA A 155 -4.63 13.92 -8.96
CA ALA A 155 -4.88 14.83 -7.85
C ALA A 155 -3.88 14.54 -6.72
N SER A 156 -3.53 15.56 -5.93
CA SER A 156 -2.84 15.32 -4.67
C SER A 156 -3.69 14.34 -3.85
N SER A 157 -3.06 13.30 -3.28
CA SER A 157 -3.72 12.53 -2.24
C SER A 157 -4.18 13.49 -1.12
N ARG A 158 -5.09 13.08 -0.26
CA ARG A 158 -5.52 13.86 0.94
C ARG A 158 -4.38 14.17 1.92
N GLU A 159 -3.12 13.96 1.53
CA GLU A 159 -1.92 14.18 2.30
C GLU A 159 -1.28 15.48 1.80
N ASP A 160 -1.28 16.49 2.66
CA ASP A 160 -0.76 17.84 2.38
C ASP A 160 0.68 17.88 1.86
N CYS A 161 1.41 16.76 1.89
CA CYS A 161 2.83 16.64 1.54
C CYS A 161 3.10 16.16 0.12
N VAL A 162 2.05 15.96 -0.68
CA VAL A 162 2.16 15.49 -2.07
C VAL A 162 1.56 16.54 -3.00
N LEU A 163 2.33 16.98 -3.99
CA LEU A 163 1.86 17.87 -5.05
C LEU A 163 1.11 17.07 -6.12
N PRO A 164 0.07 17.66 -6.74
CA PRO A 164 -0.61 17.01 -7.86
C PRO A 164 0.35 16.79 -9.03
N ALA A 165 0.36 15.58 -9.60
CA ALA A 165 1.10 15.31 -10.83
C ALA A 165 0.39 15.95 -12.03
N LYS A 166 1.21 16.43 -12.96
CA LYS A 166 0.78 17.11 -14.18
C LYS A 166 1.44 16.48 -15.39
N CYS A 167 0.70 16.41 -16.49
CA CYS A 167 1.20 15.95 -17.78
C CYS A 167 2.36 16.84 -18.24
N ASP A 168 3.32 16.24 -18.94
CA ASP A 168 4.50 16.90 -19.50
C ASP A 168 4.28 17.43 -20.93
N GLY A 169 3.16 17.07 -21.57
CA GLY A 169 2.88 17.42 -22.96
C GLY A 169 3.47 16.46 -23.99
N GLN A 170 4.16 15.41 -23.56
CA GLN A 170 4.96 14.52 -24.41
C GLN A 170 4.61 13.04 -24.22
N SER A 171 4.14 12.65 -23.04
CA SER A 171 3.80 11.27 -22.68
C SER A 171 2.35 11.14 -22.24
N SER A 172 1.74 9.99 -22.52
CA SER A 172 0.40 9.65 -22.04
C SER A 172 0.41 9.12 -20.60
N VAL A 173 1.59 8.76 -20.10
CA VAL A 173 1.81 8.31 -18.73
C VAL A 173 1.91 9.53 -17.81
N CYS A 174 1.04 9.57 -16.80
CA CYS A 174 1.14 10.60 -15.77
C CYS A 174 2.43 10.39 -14.96
N PRO A 175 3.29 11.42 -14.81
CA PRO A 175 4.48 11.30 -14.01
C PRO A 175 4.13 11.05 -12.54
N SER A 176 5.06 10.48 -11.77
CA SER A 176 4.87 10.31 -10.34
C SER A 176 4.65 11.65 -9.64
N ASN A 177 3.78 11.67 -8.61
CA ASN A 177 3.57 12.85 -7.81
C ASN A 177 4.89 13.37 -7.24
N ARG A 178 5.08 14.69 -7.31
CA ARG A 178 6.21 15.36 -6.66
C ARG A 178 5.90 15.51 -5.18
N LEU A 179 6.89 15.27 -4.34
CA LEU A 179 6.77 15.47 -2.90
C LEU A 179 7.02 16.95 -2.59
N LYS A 180 6.34 17.48 -1.57
CA LYS A 180 6.77 18.73 -0.94
C LYS A 180 8.07 18.49 -0.19
N ASP A 181 8.86 19.54 -0.01
CA ASP A 181 10.11 19.46 0.72
C ASP A 181 9.87 18.97 2.15
N ASP A 182 10.72 18.08 2.62
CA ASP A 182 10.70 17.63 4.01
C ASP A 182 10.86 18.82 4.95
N GLY A 183 10.06 18.84 6.02
CA GLY A 183 9.95 19.99 6.92
C GLY A 183 8.89 21.02 6.55
N THR A 184 8.22 20.90 5.39
CA THR A 184 7.04 21.72 5.08
C THR A 184 5.93 21.45 6.11
N PRO A 185 5.32 22.49 6.74
CA PRO A 185 4.21 22.28 7.67
C PRO A 185 3.01 21.58 7.00
N CYS A 186 2.40 20.63 7.68
CA CYS A 186 1.24 19.87 7.20
C CYS A 186 0.21 19.65 8.32
N ASN A 187 -1.01 19.25 7.94
CA ASN A 187 -2.16 19.04 8.83
C ASN A 187 -2.42 20.27 9.71
N ASP A 188 -2.65 21.43 9.08
CA ASP A 188 -2.85 22.72 9.74
C ASP A 188 -1.74 23.10 10.75
N GLY A 189 -0.49 22.76 10.43
CA GLY A 189 0.69 23.04 11.26
C GLY A 189 0.90 22.06 12.42
N GLN A 190 0.11 20.99 12.50
CA GLN A 190 0.26 19.94 13.52
C GLN A 190 1.38 18.94 13.22
N GLY A 191 1.93 18.96 12.00
CA GLY A 191 3.04 18.09 11.59
C GLY A 191 3.99 18.75 10.60
N TYR A 192 4.96 17.97 10.16
CA TYR A 192 5.90 18.33 9.11
C TYR A 192 5.95 17.21 8.07
N CYS A 193 6.09 17.58 6.80
CA CYS A 193 6.26 16.63 5.72
C CYS A 193 7.55 15.84 5.91
N TYR A 194 7.47 14.54 5.69
CA TYR A 194 8.61 13.64 5.74
C TYR A 194 8.39 12.50 4.74
N ASN A 195 9.23 12.43 3.71
CA ASN A 195 9.11 11.48 2.59
C ASN A 195 7.69 11.42 2.01
N GLY A 196 7.09 12.59 1.77
CA GLY A 196 5.76 12.70 1.15
C GLY A 196 4.59 12.40 2.07
N GLN A 197 4.82 12.10 3.35
CA GLN A 197 3.77 11.87 4.34
C GLN A 197 3.76 12.98 5.40
N CYS A 198 2.64 13.11 6.10
CA CYS A 198 2.53 13.93 7.31
C CYS A 198 2.42 13.02 8.55
N PRO A 199 3.54 12.45 9.06
CA PRO A 199 3.50 11.52 10.18
C PRO A 199 3.02 12.21 11.46
N SER A 200 2.06 11.59 12.15
CA SER A 200 1.54 12.05 13.43
C SER A 200 1.34 10.89 14.40
N LEU A 201 1.43 11.16 15.70
CA LEU A 201 1.13 10.16 16.74
C LEU A 201 -0.30 9.65 16.62
N LYS A 202 -1.25 10.54 16.31
CA LYS A 202 -2.68 10.20 16.16
C LYS A 202 -2.89 9.18 15.04
N ASN A 203 -2.35 9.44 13.85
CA ASN A 203 -2.50 8.51 12.72
C ASN A 203 -1.78 7.18 12.99
N GLN A 204 -0.65 7.19 13.70
CA GLN A 204 0.01 5.95 14.11
C GLN A 204 -0.84 5.15 15.10
N CYS A 205 -1.45 5.81 16.10
CA CYS A 205 -2.38 5.14 17.02
C CYS A 205 -3.60 4.56 16.30
N ILE A 206 -4.21 5.31 15.38
CA ILE A 206 -5.37 4.84 14.60
C ILE A 206 -5.01 3.62 13.75
N ASN A 207 -3.86 3.66 13.06
CA ASN A 207 -3.41 2.53 12.24
C ASN A 207 -3.07 1.28 13.08
N LEU A 208 -2.62 1.48 14.32
CA LEU A 208 -2.22 0.39 15.20
C LEU A 208 -3.41 -0.21 15.98
N TRP A 209 -4.37 0.61 16.39
CA TRP A 209 -5.43 0.25 17.34
C TRP A 209 -6.85 0.55 16.85
N GLY A 210 -7.04 0.91 15.58
CA GLY A 210 -8.36 1.22 15.01
C GLY A 210 -8.79 2.68 15.15
N ALA A 211 -9.91 3.03 14.52
CA ALA A 211 -10.38 4.40 14.34
C ALA A 211 -10.57 5.21 15.63
N ASP A 212 -10.95 4.54 16.73
CA ASP A 212 -11.24 5.17 18.03
C ASP A 212 -9.98 5.37 18.90
N ALA A 213 -8.80 4.99 18.40
CA ALA A 213 -7.57 5.13 19.14
C ALA A 213 -7.10 6.58 19.22
N VAL A 214 -6.63 6.97 20.40
CA VAL A 214 -6.11 8.31 20.66
C VAL A 214 -4.68 8.25 21.17
N VAL A 215 -3.98 9.37 21.06
CA VAL A 215 -2.59 9.50 21.54
C VAL A 215 -2.59 9.38 23.06
N GLY A 216 -1.67 8.56 23.60
CA GLY A 216 -1.47 8.44 25.03
C GLY A 216 -1.06 9.77 25.65
N LYS A 217 -1.42 9.99 26.92
CA LYS A 217 -0.99 11.17 27.67
C LYS A 217 0.53 11.16 27.83
N GLU A 218 1.14 12.32 28.06
CA GLU A 218 2.59 12.47 28.27
C GLU A 218 3.13 11.54 29.36
N ILE A 219 2.37 11.30 30.43
CA ILE A 219 2.73 10.35 31.49
C ILE A 219 2.98 8.92 30.98
N CYS A 220 2.33 8.51 29.90
CA CYS A 220 2.59 7.22 29.25
C CYS A 220 4.02 7.17 28.69
N TYR A 221 4.46 8.27 28.06
CA TYR A 221 5.76 8.38 27.40
C TYR A 221 6.92 8.45 28.40
N ASN A 222 6.69 8.78 29.68
CA ASN A 222 7.72 8.66 30.72
C ASN A 222 8.30 7.25 30.82
N MET A 223 7.53 6.21 30.46
CA MET A 223 8.04 4.83 30.39
C MET A 223 9.21 4.67 29.41
N ASN A 224 9.30 5.51 28.38
CA ASN A 224 10.41 5.47 27.43
C ASN A 224 11.77 5.81 28.05
N THR A 225 11.80 6.44 29.23
CA THR A 225 13.04 6.71 29.99
C THR A 225 13.56 5.51 30.78
N LYS A 226 12.82 4.39 30.82
CA LYS A 226 13.14 3.24 31.68
C LYS A 226 14.04 2.19 31.03
N GLY A 227 14.11 2.13 29.70
CA GLY A 227 14.93 1.14 29.00
C GLY A 227 14.37 -0.28 29.10
N THR A 228 13.04 -0.42 29.03
CA THR A 228 12.34 -1.71 29.06
C THR A 228 11.94 -2.15 27.66
N ASN A 229 11.48 -3.39 27.50
CA ASN A 229 11.03 -3.94 26.23
C ASN A 229 9.81 -3.21 25.60
N TYR A 230 9.10 -2.39 26.36
CA TYR A 230 8.00 -1.54 25.90
C TYR A 230 8.19 -0.06 26.23
N GLY A 231 9.39 0.34 26.67
CA GLY A 231 9.72 1.71 27.03
C GLY A 231 11.19 2.02 26.78
N HIS A 232 11.52 2.44 25.57
CA HIS A 232 12.88 2.73 25.12
C HIS A 232 12.86 3.66 23.89
N CYS A 233 14.03 4.18 23.50
CA CYS A 233 14.20 4.98 22.27
C CYS A 233 14.80 4.20 21.12
N THR A 234 15.71 3.27 21.41
CA THR A 234 16.33 2.41 20.41
C THR A 234 16.61 1.04 21.01
N LYS A 235 16.76 0.03 20.15
CA LYS A 235 17.24 -1.30 20.52
C LYS A 235 18.57 -1.55 19.80
N SER A 236 19.64 -1.80 20.54
CA SER A 236 20.97 -2.06 20.00
C SER A 236 21.55 -3.31 20.67
N ASN A 237 22.06 -4.27 19.89
CA ASN A 237 22.61 -5.54 20.39
C ASN A 237 21.72 -6.22 21.46
N ASN A 238 20.43 -6.34 21.15
CA ASN A 238 19.39 -6.87 22.05
C ASN A 238 19.18 -6.12 23.38
N THR A 239 19.80 -4.94 23.54
CA THR A 239 19.66 -4.06 24.71
C THR A 239 18.70 -2.92 24.40
N TYR A 240 17.77 -2.67 25.31
CA TYR A 240 16.82 -1.56 25.22
C TYR A 240 17.45 -0.30 25.79
N VAL A 241 17.66 0.71 24.94
CA VAL A 241 18.32 1.96 25.32
C VAL A 241 17.24 2.95 25.80
N PRO A 242 17.29 3.41 27.06
CA PRO A 242 16.35 4.40 27.56
C PRO A 242 16.47 5.72 26.80
N CYS A 243 15.36 6.43 26.66
CA CYS A 243 15.35 7.80 26.14
C CYS A 243 15.93 8.78 27.17
N ASN A 244 16.56 9.85 26.68
CA ASN A 244 16.66 11.06 27.50
C ASN A 244 15.26 11.65 27.71
N PRO A 245 15.02 12.42 28.79
CA PRO A 245 13.70 13.02 29.03
C PRO A 245 13.17 13.85 27.83
N VAL A 246 14.05 14.59 27.15
CA VAL A 246 13.68 15.39 25.96
C VAL A 246 13.33 14.54 24.73
N ASP A 247 13.75 13.27 24.70
CA ASP A 247 13.56 12.35 23.58
C ASP A 247 12.37 11.40 23.80
N MET A 248 11.71 11.45 24.96
CA MET A 248 10.73 10.43 25.37
C MET A 248 9.54 10.30 24.40
N MET A 249 9.21 11.36 23.66
CA MET A 249 8.14 11.38 22.66
C MET A 249 8.54 10.73 21.32
N CYS A 250 9.80 10.27 21.19
CA CYS A 250 10.34 9.62 19.99
C CYS A 250 10.67 8.14 20.19
N GLY A 251 10.33 7.57 21.35
CA GLY A 251 10.52 6.15 21.65
C GLY A 251 9.36 5.26 21.23
N VAL A 252 8.98 4.33 22.10
CA VAL A 252 7.80 3.47 21.90
C VAL A 252 6.54 4.35 21.84
N LEU A 253 5.66 4.04 20.90
CA LEU A 253 4.37 4.73 20.72
C LEU A 253 3.38 4.28 21.80
N PHE A 254 2.86 5.24 22.57
CA PHE A 254 1.78 5.00 23.53
C PHE A 254 0.46 5.61 23.04
N CYS A 255 -0.59 4.80 23.15
CA CYS A 255 -1.96 5.17 22.78
C CYS A 255 -2.93 4.86 23.91
N SER A 256 -4.19 5.26 23.76
CA SER A 256 -5.32 4.82 24.58
C SER A 256 -6.57 4.66 23.71
N ALA A 257 -7.64 4.06 24.25
CA ALA A 257 -8.87 3.73 23.52
C ALA A 257 -8.66 2.86 22.25
N GLY A 258 -9.72 2.52 21.51
CA GLY A 258 -9.66 1.62 20.36
C GLY A 258 -9.53 0.13 20.72
N GLU A 259 -9.14 -0.68 19.74
CA GLU A 259 -9.13 -2.15 19.78
C GLU A 259 -8.21 -2.74 20.84
N LYS A 260 -8.55 -3.95 21.31
CA LYS A 260 -7.79 -4.66 22.37
C LYS A 260 -6.47 -5.25 21.87
N ILE A 261 -6.40 -5.64 20.60
CA ILE A 261 -5.25 -6.29 19.98
C ILE A 261 -4.74 -5.36 18.87
N PRO A 262 -3.43 -5.09 18.79
CA PRO A 262 -2.89 -4.22 17.76
C PRO A 262 -2.95 -4.90 16.39
N THR A 263 -2.98 -4.12 15.32
CA THR A 263 -3.03 -4.63 13.93
C THR A 263 -1.81 -5.49 13.55
N VAL A 264 -0.70 -5.34 14.26
CA VAL A 264 0.51 -6.17 14.11
C VAL A 264 0.41 -7.54 14.80
N GLY A 265 -0.64 -7.80 15.58
CA GLY A 265 -0.87 -9.09 16.24
C GLY A 265 0.06 -9.40 17.43
N SER A 266 0.79 -8.40 17.93
CA SER A 266 1.71 -8.55 19.07
C SER A 266 0.98 -8.61 20.42
N GLY A 267 1.72 -8.98 21.48
CA GLY A 267 1.28 -8.75 22.86
C GLY A 267 1.11 -7.26 23.18
N VAL A 268 0.48 -6.95 24.32
CA VAL A 268 0.14 -5.58 24.73
C VAL A 268 0.66 -5.29 26.13
N ALA A 269 1.41 -4.19 26.28
CA ALA A 269 1.69 -3.60 27.59
C ALA A 269 0.57 -2.59 27.91
N SER A 270 -0.05 -2.72 29.08
CA SER A 270 -1.13 -1.83 29.52
C SER A 270 -0.92 -1.39 30.97
N PHE A 271 -0.98 -0.08 31.23
CA PHE A 271 -0.84 0.50 32.57
C PHE A 271 -1.47 1.88 32.60
N MET A 272 -2.15 2.25 33.69
CA MET A 272 -2.71 3.61 33.89
C MET A 272 -3.50 4.18 32.69
N GLY A 273 -4.18 3.32 31.91
CA GLY A 273 -4.91 3.71 30.70
C GLY A 273 -4.05 3.93 29.44
N CYS A 274 -2.74 3.71 29.53
CA CYS A 274 -1.79 3.69 28.42
C CYS A 274 -1.69 2.27 27.85
N LYS A 275 -1.54 2.14 26.53
CA LYS A 275 -1.20 0.89 25.88
C LYS A 275 -0.09 1.05 24.84
N ALA A 276 0.75 0.02 24.73
CA ALA A 276 1.78 -0.11 23.71
C ALA A 276 1.84 -1.54 23.18
N ALA A 277 2.22 -1.68 21.91
CA ALA A 277 2.48 -2.97 21.29
C ALA A 277 3.83 -3.51 21.80
N LEU A 278 3.87 -4.78 22.21
CA LEU A 278 5.11 -5.49 22.55
C LEU A 278 5.84 -5.93 21.28
N ASP A 279 6.23 -4.97 20.45
CA ASP A 279 6.93 -5.17 19.19
C ASP A 279 8.00 -4.08 19.03
N PRO A 280 9.30 -4.44 18.95
CA PRO A 280 10.39 -3.47 18.86
C PRO A 280 10.42 -2.69 17.53
N THR A 281 9.60 -3.05 16.55
CA THR A 281 9.44 -2.31 15.29
C THR A 281 8.37 -1.23 15.38
N VAL A 282 7.50 -1.27 16.41
CA VAL A 282 6.40 -0.34 16.61
C VAL A 282 6.87 0.84 17.48
N MET A 283 7.60 1.75 16.84
CA MET A 283 8.14 2.97 17.44
C MET A 283 7.47 4.20 16.83
N VAL A 284 7.62 5.35 17.49
CA VAL A 284 7.23 6.63 16.89
C VAL A 284 8.05 6.84 15.61
N LYS A 285 7.35 6.97 14.48
CA LYS A 285 7.99 7.13 13.16
C LYS A 285 8.87 8.39 13.07
N ASN A 286 9.97 8.28 12.33
CA ASN A 286 10.77 9.44 11.94
C ASN A 286 9.93 10.50 11.22
N GLY A 287 10.27 11.77 11.40
CA GLY A 287 9.52 12.93 10.91
C GLY A 287 8.32 13.34 11.77
N THR A 288 7.89 12.50 12.74
CA THR A 288 6.79 12.85 13.64
C THR A 288 7.15 14.07 14.50
N LYS A 289 6.28 15.08 14.54
CA LYS A 289 6.46 16.25 15.39
C LYS A 289 6.50 15.85 16.87
N CYS A 290 7.59 16.20 17.56
CA CYS A 290 7.80 15.95 18.99
C CYS A 290 7.92 17.23 19.83
N GLY A 291 7.95 18.40 19.18
CA GLY A 291 7.96 19.70 19.82
C GLY A 291 7.85 20.83 18.80
N ASN A 292 7.93 22.08 19.26
CA ASN A 292 7.90 23.22 18.36
C ASN A 292 9.18 23.27 17.50
N LYS A 293 9.03 23.21 16.17
CA LYS A 293 10.16 23.08 15.22
C LYS A 293 11.07 21.88 15.54
N MET A 294 10.51 20.79 16.06
CA MET A 294 11.24 19.55 16.34
C MET A 294 10.51 18.31 15.84
N VAL A 295 11.28 17.33 15.37
CA VAL A 295 10.80 16.06 14.83
C VAL A 295 11.62 14.89 15.37
N CYS A 296 10.99 13.73 15.43
CA CYS A 296 11.65 12.48 15.76
C CYS A 296 12.57 12.03 14.62
N ASN A 297 13.81 11.67 14.94
CA ASN A 297 14.72 11.00 14.03
C ASN A 297 15.57 10.00 14.82
N ASN A 298 15.41 8.71 14.51
CA ASN A 298 16.13 7.60 15.13
C ASN A 298 16.08 7.64 16.66
N GLY A 299 14.87 7.79 17.22
CA GLY A 299 14.65 7.83 18.66
C GLY A 299 15.09 9.12 19.35
N LYS A 300 15.35 10.21 18.62
CA LYS A 300 15.71 11.51 19.22
C LYS A 300 14.77 12.62 18.76
N CYS A 301 14.43 13.54 19.64
CA CYS A 301 13.67 14.75 19.29
C CYS A 301 14.64 15.86 18.89
N LEU A 302 14.77 16.12 17.60
CA LEU A 302 15.77 17.04 17.04
C LEU A 302 15.09 18.21 16.34
N SER A 303 15.81 19.35 16.21
CA SER A 303 15.30 20.48 15.46
C SER A 303 15.08 20.13 13.98
N THR A 304 14.02 20.68 13.37
CA THR A 304 13.73 20.48 11.94
C THR A 304 14.90 20.92 11.06
N SER A 305 15.60 21.99 11.44
CA SER A 305 16.82 22.44 10.76
C SER A 305 17.94 21.39 10.75
N LYS A 306 18.07 20.58 11.81
CA LYS A 306 19.10 19.54 11.89
C LYS A 306 18.75 18.30 11.07
N VAL A 307 17.47 18.01 10.91
CA VAL A 307 16.99 16.78 10.25
C VAL A 307 16.77 17.00 8.75
N PHE A 308 16.28 18.18 8.34
CA PHE A 308 15.88 18.47 6.96
C PHE A 308 16.86 19.36 6.21
N GLN A 309 18.04 19.65 6.76
CA GLN A 309 19.09 20.35 6.03
C GLN A 309 19.53 19.51 4.82
N THR A 310 19.22 20.01 3.62
CA THR A 310 19.91 19.62 2.40
C THR A 310 21.37 20.04 2.52
N PRO A 311 22.35 19.18 2.21
CA PRO A 311 23.69 19.65 1.91
C PRO A 311 23.58 20.65 0.75
N ASN A 312 24.14 21.85 0.92
CA ASN A 312 24.30 22.81 -0.16
C ASN A 312 25.11 22.22 -1.32
#